data_AF-K1SE44-F1
#
_entry.id   AF-K1SE44-F1
#
_cell.length_a   1.000
_cell.length_b   1.000
_cell.length_c   1.000
_cell.angle_alpha   90.00
_cell.angle_beta   90.00
_cell.angle_gamma   90.00
#
_symmetry.space_group_name_H-M   'P 1'
#
loop_
_entity.id
_entity.type
_entity.pdbx_description
1 polymer ?
#
loop_
_entity_poly.entity_id
_entity_poly.type
_entity_poly.pdbx_seq_one_letter_code
_entity_poly.pdbx_strand_id
1 'polypeptide(L)' 'MLCILSIQDWLATDEALRLPDADAERINIPANPKHYWRYRMHLNIEDLAADKRFVQSITEMISQSGRV' A
#
# COMPACT_ATOMS: atom_id res chain seq x y z
N MET A 1 -17.71 9.85 -7.86
CA MET A 1 -16.62 9.24 -8.64
C MET A 1 -15.67 8.52 -7.69
N LEU A 2 -15.38 7.24 -7.90
CA LEU A 2 -14.54 6.44 -7.02
C LEU A 2 -13.05 6.61 -7.34
N CYS A 3 -12.20 6.47 -6.31
CA CYS A 3 -10.75 6.36 -6.43
C CYS A 3 -10.33 5.10 -5.65
N ILE A 4 -9.60 4.19 -6.29
CA ILE A 4 -9.14 2.95 -5.68
C ILE A 4 -7.62 2.91 -5.87
N LEU A 5 -6.90 2.84 -4.76
CA LEU A 5 -5.45 2.73 -4.73
C LEU A 5 -5.06 1.42 -4.05
N SER A 6 -3.98 0.81 -4.52
CA SER A 6 -3.47 -0.40 -3.88
C SER A 6 -2.83 -0.07 -2.53
N ILE A 7 -2.73 -1.05 -1.63
CA ILE A 7 -2.05 -0.82 -0.36
C ILE A 7 -0.56 -0.50 -0.57
N GLN A 8 0.07 -1.09 -1.60
CA GLN A 8 1.45 -0.82 -2.00
C GLN A 8 1.65 0.67 -2.33
N ASP A 9 0.73 1.28 -3.06
CA ASP A 9 0.81 2.71 -3.42
C ASP A 9 0.76 3.59 -2.17
N TRP A 10 -0.06 3.24 -1.18
CA TRP A 10 -0.10 3.95 0.10
C TRP A 10 1.19 3.78 0.88
N LEU A 11 1.73 2.56 0.98
CA LEU A 11 3.00 2.31 1.68
C LEU A 11 4.18 3.03 1.01
N ALA A 12 4.17 3.16 -0.31
CA ALA A 12 5.21 3.86 -1.06
C ALA A 12 5.29 5.37 -0.76
N THR A 13 4.26 5.96 -0.15
CA THR A 13 4.28 7.38 0.28
C THR A 13 5.17 7.64 1.48
N ASP A 14 5.58 6.60 2.22
CA ASP A 14 6.32 6.70 3.46
C ASP A 14 7.55 5.79 3.42
N GLU A 15 8.75 6.37 3.34
CA GLU A 15 10.00 5.63 3.22
C GLU A 15 10.25 4.68 4.41
N ALA A 16 9.71 4.98 5.60
CA ALA A 16 9.84 4.12 6.77
C ALA A 16 8.99 2.85 6.68
N LEU A 17 7.93 2.86 5.86
CA LEU A 17 6.98 1.76 5.70
C LEU A 17 7.12 1.02 4.37
N ARG A 18 7.62 1.70 3.32
CA ARG A 18 7.81 1.13 1.99
C ARG A 18 8.74 -0.08 2.01
N LEU A 19 8.43 -1.12 1.24
CA LEU A 19 9.38 -2.19 0.96
C LEU A 19 10.47 -1.67 -0.01
N PRO A 20 11.78 -1.73 0.34
CA PRO A 20 12.81 -1.21 -0.55
C PRO A 20 12.86 -1.88 -1.92
N ASP A 21 12.50 -3.17 -1.99
CA ASP A 21 12.35 -3.91 -3.24
C ASP A 21 10.92 -3.78 -3.77
N ALA A 22 10.71 -2.82 -4.68
CA ALA A 22 9.41 -2.59 -5.31
C ALA A 22 8.93 -3.78 -6.16
N ASP A 23 9.84 -4.58 -6.73
CA ASP A 23 9.46 -5.74 -7.54
C ASP A 23 8.89 -6.87 -6.67
N ALA A 24 9.32 -6.97 -5.41
CA ALA A 24 8.75 -7.91 -4.44
C ALA A 24 7.29 -7.59 -4.07
N GLU A 25 6.84 -6.35 -4.24
CA GLU A 25 5.46 -5.94 -3.99
C GLU A 25 4.50 -6.29 -5.15
N ARG A 26 5.04 -6.65 -6.33
CA ARG A 26 4.24 -7.00 -7.51
C ARG A 26 3.51 -8.33 -7.32
N ILE A 27 2.19 -8.25 -7.19
CA ILE A 27 1.33 -9.42 -7.00
C ILE A 27 1.24 -10.34 -8.23
N ASN A 28 1.33 -9.78 -9.44
CA ASN A 28 1.16 -10.52 -10.69
C ASN A 28 2.18 -10.16 -11.77
N ILE A 29 2.54 -11.17 -12.57
CA ILE A 29 3.21 -11.00 -13.86
C ILE A 29 2.31 -11.63 -14.94
N PRO A 30 1.45 -10.84 -15.64
CA PRO A 30 0.48 -11.38 -16.60
C PRO A 30 1.08 -12.22 -17.72
N ALA A 31 2.32 -11.92 -18.13
CA ALA A 31 3.04 -12.66 -19.16
C ALA A 31 3.51 -14.06 -18.71
N ASN A 32 3.50 -14.34 -17.40
CA ASN A 32 3.85 -15.65 -16.87
C ASN A 32 2.57 -16.43 -16.52
N PRO A 33 2.11 -17.36 -17.38
CA PRO A 33 0.88 -18.11 -17.14
C PRO A 33 0.98 -19.06 -15.92
N LYS A 34 2.19 -19.35 -15.45
CA LYS A 34 2.46 -20.14 -14.24
C LYS A 34 2.82 -19.26 -13.05
N HIS A 35 2.55 -17.95 -13.12
CA HIS A 35 2.84 -17.04 -12.02
C HIS A 35 2.12 -17.48 -10.76
N TYR A 36 2.88 -17.59 -9.67
CA TYR A 36 2.33 -18.01 -8.39
C TYR A 36 1.96 -16.79 -7.56
N TRP A 37 0.67 -16.66 -7.29
CA TRP A 37 0.06 -15.55 -6.57
C TRP A 37 0.31 -15.68 -5.07
N ARG A 38 1.40 -15.10 -4.60
CA ARG A 38 1.87 -15.26 -3.21
C ARG A 38 2.33 -13.98 -2.53
N TYR A 39 1.84 -12.84 -2.98
CA TYR A 39 2.11 -11.57 -2.29
C TYR A 39 1.67 -11.64 -0.82
N ARG A 40 2.55 -11.18 0.07
CA ARG A 40 2.31 -10.98 1.50
C ARG A 40 2.96 -9.65 1.86
N MET A 41 2.25 -8.84 2.65
CA MET A 41 2.83 -7.62 3.20
C MET A 41 4.03 -7.98 4.09
N HIS A 42 5.09 -7.17 4.02
CA HIS A 42 6.25 -7.26 4.93
C HIS A 42 5.94 -6.68 6.32
N LEU A 43 4.84 -5.95 6.44
CA LEU A 43 4.36 -5.36 7.70
C LEU A 43 3.20 -6.18 8.27
N ASN A 44 3.15 -6.20 9.61
CA ASN A 44 1.98 -6.64 10.34
C ASN A 44 0.86 -5.59 10.20
N ILE A 45 -0.37 -6.04 9.96
CA ILE A 45 -1.50 -5.13 9.69
C ILE A 45 -1.96 -4.39 10.95
N GLU A 46 -1.85 -5.04 12.12
CA GLU A 46 -2.17 -4.44 13.41
C GLU A 46 -1.20 -3.30 13.75
N ASP A 47 0.10 -3.49 13.51
CA ASP A 47 1.11 -2.44 13.69
C ASP A 47 0.87 -1.27 12.72
N LEU A 48 0.53 -1.55 11.47
CA LEU A 48 0.23 -0.53 10.48
C LEU A 48 -1.01 0.30 10.86
N ALA A 49 -2.06 -0.35 11.38
CA ALA A 49 -3.26 0.32 11.86
C ALA A 49 -3.01 1.15 13.14
N ALA A 50 -2.03 0.75 13.94
CA ALA A 50 -1.60 1.48 15.13
C ALA A 50 -0.66 2.66 14.84
N ASP A 51 -0.03 2.73 13.66
CA ASP A 51 0.81 3.86 13.24
C ASP A 51 -0.05 5.11 12.97
N LYS A 52 -0.21 5.92 14.02
CA LYS A 52 -0.98 7.17 13.97
C LYS A 52 -0.45 8.17 12.94
N ARG A 53 0.87 8.20 12.70
CA ARG A 53 1.47 9.13 11.75
C ARG A 53 1.05 8.77 10.33
N PHE A 54 1.11 7.48 9.99
CA PHE A 54 0.68 7.00 8.67
C PHE A 54 -0.83 7.17 8.46
N VAL A 55 -1.64 6.75 9.44
CA VAL A 55 -3.11 6.88 9.38
C VAL A 55 -3.54 8.34 9.25
N GLN A 56 -2.89 9.25 9.98
CA GLN A 56 -3.18 10.68 9.88
C GLN A 56 -2.81 11.23 8.50
N SER A 57 -1.64 10.90 7.97
CA SER A 57 -1.20 11.32 6.62
C SER A 57 -2.21 10.91 5.55
N ILE A 58 -2.69 9.65 5.57
CA ILE A 58 -3.71 9.17 4.65
C ILE A 58 -5.03 9.95 4.83
N THR A 59 -5.47 10.14 6.06
CA THR A 59 -6.73 10.84 6.36
C THR A 59 -6.70 12.28 5.86
N GLU A 60 -5.58 12.97 6.04
CA GLU A 60 -5.37 14.34 5.55
C GLU A 60 -5.39 14.39 4.02
N MET A 61 -4.70 13.46 3.33
CA MET A 61 -4.73 13.38 1.86
C MET A 61 -6.16 13.15 1.32
N ILE A 62 -6.93 12.26 1.96
CA ILE A 62 -8.33 12.00 1.57
C ILE A 62 -9.19 13.25 1.79
N SER A 63 -9.05 13.92 2.94
CA SER A 63 -9.80 15.14 3.26
C SER A 63 -9.48 16.29 2.29
N GLN A 64 -8.20 16.55 2.01
CA GLN A 64 -7.75 17.57 1.07
C GLN A 64 -8.25 17.32 -0.36
N SER A 65 -8.47 16.05 -0.72
CA SER A 65 -9.04 15.68 -2.01
C SER A 65 -10.57 15.86 -2.11
N GLY A 66 -11.24 16.29 -1.02
CA GLY A 66 -12.70 16.48 -0.97
C GLY A 66 -13.48 15.17 -0.98
N ARG A 67 -12.91 14.10 -0.40
CA ARG A 67 -13.47 12.73 -0.42
C ARG A 67 -13.89 12.21 0.96
N VAL A 68 -13.95 13.08 1.96
CA VAL A 68 -14.47 12.81 3.32
C VAL A 68 -15.86 13.43 3.44
#